data_AF-A0A7Y5M8F7-F1
#
_entry.id   AF-A0A7Y5M8F7-F1
#
_cell.length_a   1.000
_cell.length_b   1.000
_cell.length_c   1.000
_cell.angle_alpha   90.00
_cell.angle_beta   90.00
_cell.angle_gamma   90.00
#
_symmetry.space_group_name_H-M   'P 1'
#
loop_
_entity.id
_entity.type
_entity.pdbx_description
1 polymer ?
#
loop_
_entity_poly.entity_id
_entity_poly.type
_entity_poly.pdbx_seq_one_letter_code
_entity_poly.pdbx_strand_id
1 'polypeptide(L)'
;LALASGIATHLHDKTKAFTLFATHYFELTELPAKARHAVNMHVSAAESGADIVFLHEIQPGPASRSYGIQVAKLAGMPAPVLHHARHALAALEERAGEGELQVDLFAPPPEPELTTHSPVEAALAAIHPDQLSPREALDALYQLKAVMGKTH
;
A
#
# COMPACT_ATOMS: atom_id res chain seq x y z
N LEU A 1 6.15 17.38 11.51
CA LEU A 1 7.18 17.83 10.56
C LEU A 1 8.00 19.04 11.03
N ALA A 2 7.40 20.24 11.22
CA ALA A 2 8.14 21.49 11.45
C ALA A 2 9.17 21.44 12.61
N LEU A 3 8.77 20.96 13.79
CA LEU A 3 9.68 20.81 14.93
C LEU A 3 10.80 19.82 14.65
N ALA A 4 10.50 18.68 14.03
CA ALA A 4 11.50 17.66 13.71
C ALA A 4 12.57 18.20 12.75
N SER A 5 12.17 18.97 11.74
CA SER A 5 13.10 19.66 10.82
C SER A 5 13.98 20.68 11.54
N GLY A 6 13.39 21.52 12.41
CA GLY A 6 14.15 22.48 13.20
C GLY A 6 15.16 21.81 14.13
N ILE A 7 14.78 20.72 14.80
CA ILE A 7 15.67 19.94 15.68
C ILE A 7 16.80 19.30 14.87
N ALA A 8 16.48 18.61 13.77
CA ALA A 8 17.48 17.97 12.91
C ALA A 8 18.50 18.99 12.37
N THR A 9 18.02 20.16 11.93
CA THR A 9 18.87 21.26 11.46
C THR A 9 19.75 21.81 12.59
N HIS A 10 19.20 22.02 13.78
CA HIS A 10 19.98 22.51 14.93
C HIS A 10 21.06 21.50 15.35
N LEU A 11 20.72 20.22 15.40
CA LEU A 11 21.66 19.14 15.72
C LEU A 11 22.82 19.11 14.70
N HIS A 12 22.51 19.26 13.42
CA HIS A 12 23.52 19.29 12.35
C HIS A 12 24.39 20.56 12.38
N ASP A 13 23.79 21.75 12.43
CA ASP A 13 24.51 23.01 12.22
C ASP A 13 25.18 23.55 13.48
N LYS A 14 24.57 23.33 14.66
CA LYS A 14 24.99 23.92 15.94
C LYS A 14 25.61 22.89 16.85
N THR A 15 24.88 21.82 17.18
CA THR A 15 25.33 20.84 18.18
C THR A 15 26.50 20.00 17.66
N LYS A 16 26.46 19.57 16.39
CA LYS A 16 27.51 18.79 15.72
C LYS A 16 27.93 17.52 16.47
N ALA A 17 27.02 16.95 17.25
CA ALA A 17 27.21 15.66 17.90
C ALA A 17 26.87 14.51 16.94
N PHE A 18 27.47 13.35 17.15
CA PHE A 18 27.05 12.13 16.48
C PHE A 18 25.57 11.86 16.80
N THR A 19 24.74 11.81 15.76
CA THR A 19 23.28 11.78 15.90
C THR A 19 22.69 10.68 15.02
N LEU A 20 21.84 9.84 15.62
CA LEU A 20 20.92 8.98 14.90
C LEU A 20 19.52 9.58 15.02
N PHE A 21 18.91 9.91 13.89
CA PHE A 21 17.59 10.55 13.85
C PHE A 21 16.58 9.61 13.19
N ALA A 22 15.92 8.77 14.00
CA ALA A 22 14.84 7.92 13.51
C ALA A 22 13.56 8.73 13.33
N THR A 23 12.94 8.64 12.15
CA THR A 23 11.75 9.43 11.79
C THR A 23 10.80 8.65 10.87
N HIS A 24 9.51 8.99 10.93
CA HIS A 24 8.50 8.54 9.97
C HIS A 24 8.12 9.64 8.95
N TYR A 25 8.71 10.83 9.06
CA TYR A 25 8.51 11.93 8.11
C TYR A 25 9.40 11.73 6.89
N PHE A 26 8.79 11.39 5.75
CA PHE A 26 9.49 11.19 4.49
C PHE A 26 10.15 12.49 3.98
N GLU A 27 9.55 13.64 4.26
CA GLU A 27 10.04 14.96 3.85
C GLU A 27 11.41 15.28 4.46
N LEU A 28 11.77 14.65 5.58
CA LEU A 28 13.12 14.82 6.17
C LEU A 28 14.20 14.08 5.39
N THR A 29 13.84 13.19 4.47
CA THR A 29 14.82 12.53 3.59
C THR A 29 15.48 13.52 2.62
N GLU A 30 14.93 14.72 2.45
CA GLU A 30 15.57 15.79 1.66
C GLU A 30 16.69 16.52 2.42
N LEU A 31 16.80 16.34 3.75
CA LEU A 31 17.78 17.05 4.57
C LEU A 31 19.23 16.88 4.08
N PRO A 32 19.71 15.67 3.70
CA PRO A 32 21.05 15.48 3.14
C PRO A 32 21.36 16.31 1.90
N ALA A 33 20.36 16.77 1.14
CA ALA A 33 20.59 17.64 -0.03
C ALA A 33 21.13 19.03 0.38
N LYS A 34 20.83 19.48 1.61
CA LYS A 34 21.22 20.80 2.14
C LYS A 34 22.25 20.70 3.27
N ALA A 35 22.35 19.54 3.93
CA ALA A 35 23.19 19.28 5.08
C ALA A 35 24.34 18.31 4.72
N ARG A 36 25.53 18.86 4.42
CA ARG A 36 26.70 18.15 3.86
C ARG A 36 27.13 16.88 4.61
N HIS A 37 26.88 16.78 5.91
CA HIS A 37 27.28 15.64 6.74
C HIS A 37 26.09 14.75 7.16
N ALA A 38 24.88 15.07 6.71
CA ALA A 38 23.72 14.21 6.92
C ALA A 38 23.66 13.14 5.81
N VAL A 39 23.25 11.94 6.19
CA VAL A 39 23.03 10.82 5.27
C VAL A 39 21.70 10.14 5.61
N ASN A 40 20.99 9.66 4.60
CA ASN A 40 19.81 8.83 4.81
C ASN A 40 20.22 7.37 4.97
N MET A 41 19.58 6.72 5.93
CA MET A 41 19.60 5.28 6.14
C MET A 41 18.17 4.82 6.37
N HIS A 42 17.83 3.61 5.96
CA HIS A 42 16.52 3.01 6.22
C HIS A 42 16.66 1.54 6.59
N VAL A 43 15.63 1.00 7.25
CA VAL A 43 15.52 -0.45 7.50
C VAL A 43 14.90 -1.09 6.27
N SER A 44 15.54 -2.12 5.72
CA SER A 44 15.06 -2.79 4.51
C SER A 44 13.87 -3.72 4.80
N ALA A 45 12.99 -3.79 3.81
CA ALA A 45 11.84 -4.68 3.80
C ALA A 45 11.66 -5.27 2.40
N ALA A 46 11.19 -6.51 2.33
CA ALA A 46 10.86 -7.20 1.08
C ALA A 46 9.35 -7.38 0.98
N GLU A 47 8.80 -7.14 -0.21
CA GLU A 47 7.41 -7.44 -0.54
C GLU A 47 7.29 -8.90 -1.00
N SER A 48 6.33 -9.64 -0.46
CA SER A 48 5.97 -11.00 -0.88
C SER A 48 4.47 -11.04 -1.16
N GLY A 49 4.10 -10.76 -2.41
CA GLY A 49 2.69 -10.65 -2.81
C GLY A 49 1.96 -9.55 -2.03
N ALA A 50 1.04 -9.95 -1.15
CA ALA A 50 0.26 -9.03 -0.32
C ALA A 50 0.83 -8.80 1.08
N ASP A 51 1.99 -9.39 1.40
CA ASP A 51 2.64 -9.35 2.70
C ASP A 51 4.01 -8.67 2.65
N ILE A 52 4.48 -8.18 3.80
CA ILE A 52 5.78 -7.54 3.96
C ILE A 52 6.64 -8.34 4.93
N VAL A 53 7.92 -8.48 4.60
CA VAL A 53 8.93 -9.10 5.46
C VAL A 53 9.98 -8.05 5.81
N PHE A 54 10.12 -7.75 7.10
CA PHE A 54 11.16 -6.86 7.60
C PHE A 54 12.49 -7.62 7.67
N LEU A 55 13.47 -7.19 6.89
CA LEU A 55 14.78 -7.83 6.82
C LEU A 55 15.69 -7.42 7.99
N HIS A 56 15.30 -6.38 8.75
CA HIS A 56 16.05 -5.84 9.88
C HIS A 56 17.49 -5.42 9.54
N GLU A 57 17.74 -5.10 8.27
CA GLU A 57 19.04 -4.68 7.78
C GLU A 57 19.00 -3.18 7.47
N ILE A 58 20.05 -2.46 7.84
CA ILE A 58 20.18 -1.03 7.57
C ILE A 58 20.83 -0.84 6.21
N GLN A 59 20.14 -0.15 5.29
CA GLN A 59 20.60 0.14 3.95
C GLN A 59 20.78 1.65 3.74
N PRO A 60 21.77 2.08 2.94
CA PRO A 60 21.97 3.48 2.62
C PRO A 60 20.85 4.03 1.72
N GLY A 61 20.61 5.33 1.84
CA GLY A 61 19.60 6.05 1.08
C GLY A 61 18.25 6.12 1.80
N PRO A 62 17.31 6.92 1.27
CA PRO A 62 15.96 7.00 1.80
C PRO A 62 15.18 5.71 1.51
N ALA A 63 14.16 5.43 2.32
CA ALA A 63 13.19 4.39 1.98
C ALA A 63 12.45 4.79 0.69
N SER A 64 12.13 3.84 -0.17
CA SER A 64 11.42 4.11 -1.43
C SER A 64 9.90 4.25 -1.28
N ARG A 65 9.32 3.72 -0.19
CA ARG A 65 7.88 3.67 0.07
C ARG A 65 7.57 3.70 1.56
N SER A 66 6.35 4.16 1.89
CA SER A 66 5.76 3.98 3.23
C SER A 66 5.04 2.63 3.30
N TYR A 67 5.27 1.89 4.39
CA TYR A 67 4.68 0.57 4.61
C TYR A 67 3.54 0.58 5.64
N GLY A 68 2.93 1.74 5.89
CA GLY A 68 1.93 1.91 6.94
C GLY A 68 0.72 0.97 6.81
N ILE A 69 0.21 0.78 5.59
CA ILE A 69 -0.95 -0.11 5.33
C ILE A 69 -0.56 -1.58 5.55
N GLN A 70 0.64 -1.97 5.13
CA GLN A 70 1.17 -3.32 5.29
C GLN A 70 1.41 -3.64 6.77
N VAL A 71 1.94 -2.69 7.54
CA VAL A 71 2.07 -2.81 9.01
C VAL A 71 0.70 -2.92 9.68
N ALA A 72 -0.29 -2.13 9.25
CA ALA A 72 -1.66 -2.21 9.76
C ALA A 72 -2.31 -3.58 9.49
N LYS A 73 -2.05 -4.17 8.32
CA LYS A 73 -2.48 -5.54 8.00
C LYS A 73 -1.86 -6.56 8.95
N LEU A 74 -0.55 -6.47 9.20
CA LEU A 74 0.14 -7.35 10.17
C LEU A 74 -0.38 -7.17 11.60
N ALA A 75 -0.83 -5.96 11.96
CA ALA A 75 -1.46 -5.67 13.25
C ALA A 75 -2.90 -6.22 13.38
N GLY A 76 -3.45 -6.85 12.34
CA GLY A 76 -4.78 -7.46 12.37
C GLY A 76 -5.91 -6.46 12.13
N MET A 77 -5.64 -5.32 11.47
CA MET A 77 -6.70 -4.36 11.14
C MET A 77 -7.75 -4.97 10.20
N PRO A 78 -9.05 -4.62 10.38
CA PRO A 78 -10.12 -5.17 9.55
C PRO A 78 -9.94 -4.87 8.05
N ALA A 79 -10.27 -5.83 7.20
CA ALA A 79 -10.14 -5.69 5.75
C ALA A 79 -10.85 -4.45 5.17
N PRO A 80 -12.06 -4.04 5.61
CA PRO A 80 -12.70 -2.82 5.12
C PRO A 80 -11.88 -1.55 5.42
N VAL A 81 -11.22 -1.49 6.57
CA VAL A 81 -10.36 -0.34 6.95
C VAL A 81 -9.13 -0.28 6.05
N LEU A 82 -8.50 -1.43 5.80
CA LEU A 82 -7.34 -1.52 4.91
C LEU A 82 -7.69 -1.17 3.46
N HIS A 83 -8.90 -1.52 3.00
CA HIS A 83 -9.38 -1.17 1.67
C HIS A 83 -9.58 0.35 1.54
N HIS A 84 -10.29 0.95 2.50
CA HIS A 84 -10.49 2.40 2.54
C HIS A 84 -9.15 3.17 2.59
N ALA A 85 -8.21 2.72 3.44
CA ALA A 85 -6.89 3.34 3.55
C ALA A 85 -6.10 3.31 2.24
N ARG A 86 -6.19 2.23 1.45
CA ARG A 86 -5.56 2.14 0.13
C ARG A 86 -6.17 3.11 -0.86
N HIS A 87 -7.50 3.21 -0.87
CA HIS A 87 -8.20 4.15 -1.75
C HIS A 87 -7.85 5.60 -1.41
N ALA A 88 -7.82 5.95 -0.12
CA ALA A 88 -7.39 7.26 0.33
C ALA A 88 -5.93 7.56 -0.04
N LEU A 89 -5.02 6.59 0.11
CA LEU A 89 -3.62 6.75 -0.30
C LEU A 89 -3.49 6.98 -1.81
N ALA A 90 -4.19 6.20 -2.64
CA ALA A 90 -4.15 6.38 -4.10
C ALA A 90 -4.63 7.78 -4.51
N ALA A 91 -5.71 8.28 -3.90
CA ALA A 91 -6.20 9.64 -4.15
C ALA A 91 -5.21 10.73 -3.71
N LEU A 92 -4.46 10.51 -2.62
CA LEU A 92 -3.42 11.43 -2.15
C LEU A 92 -2.21 11.43 -3.10
N GLU A 93 -1.80 10.26 -3.59
CA GLU A 93 -0.67 10.12 -4.51
C GLU A 93 -0.97 10.74 -5.88
N GLU A 94 -2.19 10.56 -6.40
CA GLU A 94 -2.66 11.18 -7.64
C GLU A 94 -2.64 12.72 -7.53
N ARG A 95 -3.19 13.27 -6.44
CA ARG A 95 -3.24 14.73 -6.20
C ARG A 95 -1.89 15.35 -5.84
N ALA A 96 -0.99 14.59 -5.22
CA ALA A 96 0.38 15.04 -4.99
C ALA A 96 1.15 15.24 -6.31
N GLY A 97 0.77 14.53 -7.38
CA GLY A 97 1.24 14.77 -8.74
C GLY A 97 0.68 16.06 -9.38
N GLU A 98 -0.48 16.53 -8.90
CA GLU A 98 -1.23 17.67 -9.46
C GLU A 98 -1.06 18.98 -8.66
N GLY A 99 -0.40 18.95 -7.50
CA GLY A 99 -0.02 20.14 -6.73
C GLY A 99 -1.10 20.71 -5.81
N GLU A 100 -2.24 20.03 -5.62
CA GLU A 100 -3.31 20.45 -4.71
C GLU A 100 -3.30 19.66 -3.38
N LEU A 101 -2.96 20.33 -2.29
CA LEU A 101 -2.83 19.76 -0.93
C LEU A 101 -4.06 20.00 -0.02
N GLN A 102 -5.27 20.09 -0.58
CA GLN A 102 -6.48 20.20 0.24
C GLN A 102 -7.24 18.87 0.26
N VAL A 103 -7.14 18.18 1.40
CA VAL A 103 -7.75 16.86 1.63
C VAL A 103 -8.90 17.02 2.60
N ASP A 104 -10.08 16.52 2.24
CA ASP A 104 -11.13 16.23 3.21
C ASP A 104 -10.80 14.89 3.90
N LEU A 105 -10.03 14.95 4.99
CA LEU A 105 -9.70 13.80 5.83
C LEU A 105 -10.93 13.15 6.49
N PHE A 106 -12.09 13.79 6.40
CA PHE A 106 -13.35 13.30 6.95
C PHE A 106 -14.31 12.80 5.87
N ALA A 107 -13.84 12.68 4.62
CA ALA A 107 -14.63 12.08 3.56
C ALA A 107 -15.08 10.67 4.01
N PRO A 108 -16.38 10.36 3.90
CA PRO A 108 -16.88 9.04 4.26
C PRO A 108 -16.16 7.98 3.42
N PRO A 109 -15.93 6.78 3.98
CA PRO A 109 -15.36 5.68 3.21
C PRO A 109 -16.12 5.49 1.90
N PRO A 110 -15.42 5.30 0.76
CA PRO A 110 -16.13 4.91 -0.45
C PRO A 110 -16.90 3.65 -0.08
N GLU A 111 -18.19 3.64 -0.46
CA GLU A 111 -19.01 2.44 -0.30
C GLU A 111 -18.21 1.28 -0.87
N PRO A 112 -18.11 0.15 -0.15
CA PRO A 112 -17.38 -1.00 -0.67
C PRO A 112 -17.96 -1.26 -2.06
N GLU A 113 -17.13 -1.12 -3.09
CA GLU A 113 -17.52 -1.51 -4.44
C GLU A 113 -18.05 -2.94 -4.28
N LEU A 114 -19.36 -3.09 -4.50
CA LEU A 114 -19.98 -4.40 -4.58
C LEU A 114 -19.10 -5.17 -5.54
N THR A 115 -18.38 -6.16 -5.01
CA THR A 115 -17.45 -6.99 -5.77
C THR A 115 -18.18 -7.38 -7.04
N THR A 116 -17.83 -6.76 -8.16
CA THR A 116 -18.47 -7.06 -9.43
C THR A 116 -18.05 -8.49 -9.70
N HIS A 117 -18.99 -9.41 -9.49
CA HIS A 117 -18.73 -10.84 -9.58
C HIS A 117 -17.95 -11.10 -10.85
N SER A 118 -16.84 -11.81 -10.73
CA SER A 118 -16.03 -12.12 -11.91
C SER A 118 -16.93 -12.84 -12.93
N PRO A 119 -16.65 -12.75 -14.24
CA PRO A 119 -17.44 -13.46 -15.25
C PRO A 119 -17.58 -14.96 -14.96
N VAL A 120 -16.62 -15.55 -14.24
CA VAL A 120 -16.66 -16.94 -13.77
C VAL A 120 -17.66 -17.14 -12.63
N GLU A 121 -17.72 -16.23 -11.65
CA GLU A 121 -18.67 -16.29 -10.53
C GLU A 121 -20.11 -16.12 -11.02
N ALA A 122 -20.35 -15.20 -11.98
CA ALA A 122 -21.66 -15.03 -12.60
C ALA A 122 -22.10 -16.28 -13.37
N ALA A 123 -21.19 -16.90 -14.12
CA ALA A 123 -21.46 -18.15 -14.85
C ALA A 123 -21.71 -19.33 -13.89
N LEU A 124 -20.98 -19.40 -12.77
CA LEU A 124 -21.16 -20.44 -11.76
C LEU A 124 -22.51 -20.30 -11.04
N ALA A 125 -22.94 -19.08 -10.73
CA ALA A 125 -24.23 -18.82 -10.07
C ALA A 125 -25.45 -19.25 -10.92
N ALA A 126 -25.28 -19.30 -12.25
CA ALA A 126 -26.32 -19.73 -13.19
C ALA A 126 -26.41 -21.27 -13.34
N ILE A 127 -25.51 -22.04 -12.73
CA ILE A 127 -25.49 -23.50 -12.83
C ILE A 127 -26.38 -24.13 -11.74
N HIS A 128 -27.27 -25.04 -12.13
CA HIS A 128 -28.09 -25.85 -11.23
C HIS A 128 -27.64 -27.32 -11.29
N PRO A 129 -26.76 -27.77 -10.38
CA PRO A 129 -26.12 -29.09 -10.46
C PRO A 129 -27.12 -30.26 -10.49
N ASP A 130 -28.23 -30.13 -9.76
CA ASP A 130 -29.24 -31.19 -9.64
C ASP A 130 -30.09 -31.37 -10.91
N GLN A 131 -29.96 -30.47 -11.88
CA GLN A 131 -30.71 -30.49 -13.15
C GLN A 131 -29.85 -30.87 -14.35
N LEU A 132 -28.56 -31.18 -14.14
CA LEU A 132 -27.62 -31.49 -15.22
C LEU A 132 -27.39 -33.00 -15.32
N SER A 133 -27.34 -33.50 -16.56
CA SER A 133 -26.76 -34.80 -16.83
C SER A 133 -25.24 -34.78 -16.62
N PRO A 134 -24.60 -35.95 -16.40
CA PRO A 134 -23.14 -36.02 -16.23
C PRO A 134 -22.33 -35.40 -17.37
N ARG A 135 -22.87 -35.44 -18.60
CA ARG A 135 -22.24 -34.83 -19.77
C ARG A 135 -22.36 -33.31 -19.77
N GLU A 136 -23.54 -32.78 -19.44
CA GLU A 136 -23.77 -31.33 -19.37
C GLU A 136 -22.98 -30.69 -18.21
N ALA A 137 -22.84 -31.40 -17.09
CA ALA A 137 -21.98 -30.97 -15.99
C ALA A 137 -20.52 -30.84 -16.43
N LEU A 138 -20.01 -31.81 -17.20
CA LEU A 138 -18.65 -31.76 -17.75
C LEU A 138 -18.48 -30.60 -18.75
N ASP A 139 -19.46 -30.39 -19.62
CA ASP A 139 -19.45 -29.28 -20.59
C ASP A 139 -19.47 -27.91 -19.88
N ALA A 140 -20.23 -27.77 -18.80
CA ALA A 140 -20.25 -26.55 -17.97
C ALA A 140 -18.88 -26.26 -17.34
N LEU A 141 -18.15 -27.28 -16.87
CA LEU A 141 -16.78 -27.11 -16.36
C LEU A 141 -15.80 -26.61 -17.43
N TYR A 142 -15.92 -27.11 -18.67
CA TYR A 142 -15.12 -26.61 -19.79
C TYR A 142 -15.45 -25.16 -20.13
N GLN A 143 -16.71 -24.75 -20.05
CA GLN A 143 -17.11 -23.36 -20.26
C GLN A 143 -16.54 -22.44 -19.18
N LEU A 144 -16.62 -22.82 -17.90
CA LEU A 144 -16.03 -22.04 -16.81
C LEU A 144 -14.51 -21.86 -16.99
N LYS A 145 -13.80 -22.92 -17.41
CA LYS A 145 -12.37 -22.86 -17.71
C LYS A 145 -12.05 -21.91 -18.88
N ALA A 146 -12.90 -21.87 -19.90
CA ALA A 146 -12.75 -20.97 -21.04
C ALA A 146 -12.97 -19.49 -20.67
N VAL A 147 -13.92 -19.22 -19.74
CA VAL A 147 -14.16 -17.88 -19.21
C VAL A 147 -13.00 -17.42 -18.31
N MET A 148 -12.40 -18.34 -17.54
CA MET A 148 -11.24 -18.06 -16.70
C MET A 148 -9.95 -17.78 -17.50
N GLY A 149 -9.78 -18.39 -18.68
CA GLY A 149 -8.59 -18.21 -19.54
C GLY A 149 -8.58 -16.95 -20.42
N LYS A 150 -9.60 -16.08 -20.32
CA LYS A 150 -9.73 -14.85 -21.13
C LYS A 150 -9.37 -13.56 -20.38
N THR A 151 -8.89 -13.65 -19.14
CA THR A 151 -8.38 -12.49 -18.40
C THR A 151 -6.92 -12.26 -18.77
N HIS A 152 -6.68 -11.26 -19.63
CA HIS A 152 -5.34 -10.78 -20.01
C HIS A 152 -5.17 -9.34 -19.58
#